data_AF-A0A166RMD2-F1
#
_entry.id   AF-A0A166RMD2-F1
#
_cell.length_a   1.000
_cell.length_b   1.000
_cell.length_c   1.000
_cell.angle_alpha   90.00
_cell.angle_beta   90.00
_cell.angle_gamma   90.00
#
_symmetry.space_group_name_H-M   'P 1'
#
loop_
_entity.id
_entity.type
_entity.pdbx_description
1 polymer ?
#
loop_
_entity_poly.entity_id
_entity_poly.type
_entity_poly.pdbx_seq_one_letter_code
_entity_poly.pdbx_strand_id
1 'polypeptide(L)'
;MTANPIPPKRSPGRGLRIALVLSLAVNLLILGAVAGMLWRHAGPDGLRMRGAPPGLGSYALPYVQALPVQDRRALHDALREGEAGRRQSRAARRAAYADVLSALRAEPFDADVLRAALARQRDTVMTVQDRAQTLWLDRVRMMDAPARAAFADRIEEALSAPRHHPGRG
;
A
#
# COMPACT_ATOMS: atom_id res chain seq x y z
N MET A 1 15.24 67.48 14.09
CA MET A 1 13.92 66.90 13.76
C MET A 1 13.95 66.45 12.30
N THR A 2 14.13 65.16 12.03
CA THR A 2 13.99 64.60 10.67
C THR A 2 13.14 63.34 10.78
N ALA A 3 11.90 63.42 10.30
CA ALA A 3 10.96 62.31 10.27
C ALA A 3 11.36 61.32 9.17
N ASN A 4 11.41 60.02 9.51
CA ASN A 4 11.68 58.94 8.59
C ASN A 4 10.33 58.42 8.01
N PRO A 5 10.13 58.33 6.69
CA PRO A 5 8.84 57.91 6.14
C PRO A 5 8.64 56.40 6.29
N ILE A 6 7.42 55.99 6.66
CA ILE A 6 7.01 54.59 6.78
C ILE A 6 6.71 54.06 5.37
N PRO A 7 7.30 52.92 4.93
CA PRO A 7 7.05 52.38 3.60
C PRO A 7 5.62 51.81 3.47
N PRO A 8 4.97 51.95 2.30
CA PRO A 8 3.59 51.50 2.11
C PRO A 8 3.48 49.97 2.11
N LYS A 9 2.49 49.46 2.88
CA LYS A 9 2.18 48.04 3.01
C LYS A 9 1.56 47.51 1.70
N ARG A 10 2.34 46.79 0.88
CA ARG A 10 1.86 46.20 -0.38
C ARG A 10 0.81 45.13 -0.09
N SER A 11 -0.40 45.32 -0.61
CA SER A 11 -1.46 44.31 -0.56
C SER A 11 -1.14 43.17 -1.52
N PRO A 12 -1.43 41.91 -1.16
CA PRO A 12 -1.14 40.76 -2.02
C PRO A 12 -1.94 40.90 -3.32
N GLY A 13 -1.23 40.96 -4.45
CA GLY A 13 -1.83 41.13 -5.78
C GLY A 13 -2.84 40.02 -6.09
N ARG A 14 -3.85 40.34 -6.90
CA ARG A 14 -4.93 39.40 -7.29
C ARG A 14 -4.38 38.06 -7.83
N GLY A 15 -3.24 38.08 -8.53
CA GLY A 15 -2.55 36.88 -9.00
C GLY A 15 -2.08 35.94 -7.88
N LEU A 16 -1.61 36.47 -6.75
CA LEU A 16 -1.21 35.65 -5.60
C LEU A 16 -2.41 34.96 -4.96
N ARG A 17 -3.56 35.65 -4.86
CA ARG A 17 -4.80 35.03 -4.35
C ARG A 17 -5.29 33.92 -5.27
N ILE A 18 -5.24 34.13 -6.59
CA ILE A 18 -5.64 33.11 -7.57
C ILE A 18 -4.73 31.89 -7.48
N ALA A 19 -3.41 32.08 -7.41
CA ALA A 19 -2.45 30.99 -7.25
C ALA A 19 -2.68 30.19 -5.96
N LEU A 20 -3.00 30.88 -4.85
CA LEU A 20 -3.32 30.24 -3.58
C LEU A 20 -4.61 29.41 -3.64
N VAL A 21 -5.67 29.93 -4.28
CA VAL A 21 -6.93 29.17 -4.45
C VAL A 21 -6.71 27.95 -5.34
N LEU A 22 -5.95 28.07 -6.43
CA LEU A 22 -5.61 26.95 -7.31
C LEU A 22 -4.78 25.89 -6.59
N SER A 23 -3.76 26.31 -5.83
CA SER A 23 -2.95 25.39 -5.03
C SER A 23 -3.80 24.67 -3.99
N LEU A 24 -4.68 25.39 -3.30
CA LEU A 24 -5.59 24.80 -2.33
C LEU A 24 -6.55 23.79 -2.98
N ALA A 25 -7.11 24.11 -4.15
CA ALA A 25 -7.99 23.21 -4.88
C ALA A 25 -7.28 21.92 -5.30
N VAL A 26 -6.05 22.02 -5.83
CA VAL A 26 -5.24 20.84 -6.20
C VAL A 26 -4.92 19.99 -4.97
N ASN A 27 -4.55 20.61 -3.86
CA ASN A 27 -4.29 19.89 -2.61
C ASN A 27 -5.53 19.15 -2.09
N LEU A 28 -6.72 19.76 -2.15
CA LEU A 28 -7.97 19.12 -1.77
C LEU A 28 -8.38 17.99 -2.73
N LEU A 29 -8.06 18.11 -4.02
CA LEU A 29 -8.33 17.08 -5.03
C LEU A 29 -7.48 15.84 -4.78
N ILE A 30 -6.18 16.03 -4.51
CA ILE A 30 -5.27 14.95 -4.14
C ILE A 30 -5.71 14.29 -2.83
N LEU A 31 -6.05 15.09 -1.81
CA LEU A 31 -6.51 14.59 -0.52
C LEU A 31 -7.82 13.79 -0.66
N GLY A 32 -8.78 14.30 -1.44
CA GLY A 32 -10.03 13.62 -1.74
C GLY A 32 -9.84 12.32 -2.52
N ALA A 33 -8.93 12.28 -3.49
CA ALA A 33 -8.61 11.07 -4.25
C ALA A 33 -7.99 9.97 -3.36
N VAL A 34 -7.05 10.35 -2.47
CA VAL A 34 -6.43 9.41 -1.52
C VAL A 34 -7.44 8.94 -0.48
N ALA A 35 -8.20 9.85 0.12
CA ALA A 35 -9.25 9.51 1.08
C ALA A 35 -10.33 8.62 0.46
N GLY A 36 -10.76 8.93 -0.77
CA GLY A 36 -11.72 8.14 -1.53
C GLY A 36 -11.22 6.73 -1.85
N MET A 37 -9.95 6.57 -2.22
CA MET A 37 -9.35 5.24 -2.38
C MET A 37 -9.34 4.46 -1.06
N LEU A 38 -8.96 5.08 0.06
CA LEU A 38 -8.95 4.42 1.36
C LEU A 38 -10.37 4.04 1.82
N TRP A 39 -11.36 4.92 1.60
CA TRP A 39 -12.76 4.66 1.96
C TRP A 39 -13.42 3.61 1.07
N ARG A 40 -13.09 3.55 -0.23
CA ARG A 40 -13.62 2.53 -1.14
C ARG A 40 -13.20 1.11 -0.73
N HIS A 41 -12.09 0.98 0.01
CA HIS A 41 -11.65 -0.28 0.60
C HIS A 41 -12.16 -0.49 2.04
N ALA A 42 -12.92 0.45 2.60
CA ALA A 42 -13.47 0.43 3.96
C ALA A 42 -15.00 0.49 4.03
N GLY A 43 -15.69 0.50 2.88
CA GLY A 43 -17.15 0.54 2.80
C GLY A 43 -17.83 -0.79 3.19
N PRO A 44 -19.14 -0.77 3.56
CA PRO A 44 -19.87 -1.94 4.08
C PRO A 44 -19.95 -3.12 3.10
N ASP A 45 -19.75 -2.90 1.80
CA ASP A 45 -19.76 -3.93 0.77
C ASP A 45 -18.39 -4.64 0.59
N GLY A 46 -17.37 -4.28 1.38
CA GLY A 46 -16.07 -4.96 1.44
C GLY A 46 -16.11 -6.38 2.03
N LEU A 47 -17.30 -6.88 2.38
CA LEU A 47 -17.50 -8.17 3.06
C LEU A 47 -17.35 -9.42 2.17
N ARG A 48 -17.05 -9.29 0.86
CA ARG A 48 -16.84 -10.45 -0.03
C ARG A 48 -15.39 -10.86 -0.29
N MET A 49 -14.40 -10.20 0.32
CA MET A 49 -13.02 -10.72 0.41
C MET A 49 -12.62 -10.96 1.87
N ARG A 50 -13.41 -11.78 2.58
CA ARG A 50 -13.09 -12.22 3.94
C ARG A 50 -11.97 -13.26 3.88
N GLY A 51 -10.71 -12.81 3.90
CA GLY A 51 -9.59 -13.72 4.11
C GLY A 51 -8.17 -13.18 3.92
N ALA A 52 -7.98 -12.06 3.20
CA ALA A 52 -6.65 -11.49 3.03
C ALA A 52 -6.55 -10.18 3.81
N PRO A 53 -5.64 -10.04 4.80
CA PRO A 53 -5.34 -8.75 5.39
C PRO A 53 -5.00 -7.76 4.26
N PRO A 54 -5.33 -6.46 4.40
CA PRO A 54 -5.12 -5.42 3.40
C PRO A 54 -3.65 -5.12 3.01
N GLY A 55 -2.74 -6.09 3.08
CA GLY A 55 -1.42 -6.02 2.43
C GLY A 55 -0.87 -7.38 2.00
N LEU A 56 -1.67 -8.45 2.07
CA LEU A 56 -1.38 -9.69 1.36
C LEU A 56 -2.18 -9.77 0.05
N GLY A 57 -3.34 -9.12 -0.06
CA GLY A 57 -4.13 -9.09 -1.30
C GLY A 57 -3.42 -8.47 -2.52
N SER A 58 -2.45 -7.57 -2.30
CA SER A 58 -1.70 -6.90 -3.37
C SER A 58 -0.31 -7.48 -3.64
N TYR A 59 0.20 -8.36 -2.76
CA TYR A 59 1.53 -8.96 -2.86
C TYR A 59 1.53 -10.49 -2.80
N ALA A 60 0.37 -11.12 -2.65
CA ALA A 60 0.24 -12.56 -2.85
C ALA A 60 0.57 -12.85 -4.31
N LEU A 61 1.81 -13.25 -4.54
CA LEU A 61 2.32 -13.78 -5.80
C LEU A 61 1.23 -14.69 -6.40
N PRO A 62 0.97 -14.64 -7.71
CA PRO A 62 -0.09 -15.45 -8.35
C PRO A 62 -0.09 -16.93 -7.91
N TYR A 63 1.10 -17.48 -7.65
CA TYR A 63 1.32 -18.85 -7.18
C TYR A 63 0.78 -19.13 -5.76
N VAL A 64 0.72 -18.12 -4.88
CA VAL A 64 0.10 -18.22 -3.54
C VAL A 64 -1.42 -18.23 -3.64
N GLN A 65 -1.99 -17.55 -4.64
CA GLN A 65 -3.45 -17.57 -4.86
C GLN A 65 -3.92 -18.93 -5.39
N ALA A 66 -3.10 -19.59 -6.20
CA ALA A 66 -3.35 -20.93 -6.76
C ALA A 66 -3.21 -22.08 -5.74
N LEU A 67 -2.67 -21.81 -4.54
CA LEU A 67 -2.63 -22.80 -3.47
C LEU A 67 -4.05 -23.21 -3.04
N PRO A 68 -4.25 -24.49 -2.63
CA PRO A 68 -5.48 -24.89 -1.95
C PRO A 68 -5.81 -23.97 -0.77
N VAL A 69 -7.10 -23.79 -0.49
CA VAL A 69 -7.59 -22.83 0.53
C VAL A 69 -6.93 -23.07 1.90
N GLN A 70 -6.79 -24.33 2.28
CA GLN A 70 -6.14 -24.75 3.53
C GLN A 70 -4.65 -24.34 3.58
N ASP A 71 -3.94 -24.42 2.46
CA ASP A 71 -2.51 -24.12 2.38
C ASP A 71 -2.25 -22.63 2.38
N ARG A 72 -3.15 -21.89 1.72
CA ARG A 72 -3.16 -20.43 1.76
C ARG A 72 -3.41 -19.92 3.18
N ARG A 73 -4.31 -20.55 3.95
CA ARG A 73 -4.54 -20.21 5.37
C ARG A 73 -3.32 -20.52 6.23
N ALA A 74 -2.75 -21.71 6.10
CA ALA A 74 -1.54 -22.10 6.84
C ALA A 74 -0.36 -21.14 6.55
N LEU A 75 -0.16 -20.78 5.28
CA LEU A 75 0.86 -19.81 4.88
C LEU A 75 0.60 -18.42 5.49
N HIS A 76 -0.65 -17.96 5.45
CA HIS A 76 -1.05 -16.69 6.04
C HIS A 76 -0.78 -16.65 7.54
N ASP A 77 -1.17 -17.70 8.27
CA ASP A 77 -1.01 -17.77 9.72
C ASP A 77 0.47 -17.83 10.11
N ALA A 78 1.27 -18.63 9.40
CA ALA A 78 2.72 -18.69 9.57
C ALA A 78 3.41 -17.33 9.30
N LEU A 79 2.94 -16.57 8.31
CA LEU A 79 3.45 -15.22 8.05
C LEU A 79 3.05 -14.24 9.15
N ARG A 80 1.81 -14.33 9.65
CA ARG A 80 1.26 -13.43 10.66
C ARG A 80 1.92 -13.63 12.03
N GLU A 81 2.24 -14.86 12.39
CA GLU A 81 2.87 -15.20 13.67
C GLU A 81 4.36 -14.84 13.71
N GLY A 82 5.02 -14.79 12.55
CA GLY A 82 6.44 -14.43 12.42
C GLY A 82 6.74 -12.93 12.55
N GLU A 83 8.05 -12.62 12.57
CA GLU A 83 8.60 -11.25 12.55
C GLU A 83 8.04 -10.42 11.38
N ALA A 84 7.94 -11.03 10.20
CA ALA A 84 7.38 -10.41 9.01
C ALA A 84 5.92 -9.96 9.20
N GLY A 85 5.11 -10.76 9.91
CA GLY A 85 3.73 -10.43 10.25
C GLY A 85 3.62 -9.28 11.24
N ARG A 86 4.50 -9.25 12.26
CA ARG A 86 4.57 -8.14 13.22
C ARG A 86 4.95 -6.82 12.55
N ARG A 87 5.89 -6.84 11.61
CA ARG A 87 6.28 -5.68 10.77
C ARG A 87 5.18 -5.22 9.81
N GLN A 88 4.24 -6.10 9.49
CA GLN A 88 3.04 -5.76 8.73
C GLN A 88 1.81 -5.40 9.58
N SER A 89 1.96 -5.29 10.90
CA SER A 89 0.85 -4.89 11.75
C SER A 89 0.25 -3.56 11.32
N ARG A 90 -1.06 -3.36 11.59
CA ARG A 90 -1.73 -2.08 11.27
C ARG A 90 -1.01 -0.89 11.88
N ALA A 91 -0.44 -1.04 13.07
CA ALA A 91 0.35 -0.01 13.73
C ALA A 91 1.65 0.29 12.98
N ALA A 92 2.43 -0.74 12.63
CA ALA A 92 3.68 -0.59 11.87
C ALA A 92 3.45 0.07 10.50
N ARG A 93 2.38 -0.31 9.79
CA ARG A 93 2.01 0.33 8.51
C ARG A 93 1.66 1.80 8.69
N ARG A 94 0.87 2.14 9.71
CA ARG A 94 0.55 3.55 10.01
C ARG A 94 1.80 4.36 10.33
N ALA A 95 2.74 3.80 11.09
CA ALA A 95 4.00 4.45 11.40
C ALA A 95 4.83 4.70 10.11
N ALA A 96 4.94 3.71 9.23
CA ALA A 96 5.64 3.87 7.95
C ALA A 96 5.03 4.98 7.07
N TYR A 97 3.70 5.09 7.01
CA TYR A 97 3.05 6.20 6.31
C TYR A 97 3.25 7.55 7.01
N ALA A 98 3.30 7.57 8.34
CA ALA A 98 3.57 8.80 9.09
C ALA A 98 4.98 9.35 8.78
N ASP A 99 5.99 8.49 8.65
CA ASP A 99 7.35 8.88 8.25
C ASP A 99 7.37 9.59 6.89
N VAL A 100 6.68 9.01 5.88
CA VAL A 100 6.58 9.60 4.54
C VAL A 100 5.85 10.94 4.58
N LEU A 101 4.74 11.03 5.32
CA LEU A 101 3.99 12.27 5.49
C LEU A 101 4.81 13.36 6.19
N SER A 102 5.62 12.99 7.19
CA SER A 102 6.53 13.91 7.87
C SER A 102 7.59 14.43 6.93
N ALA A 103 8.22 13.55 6.14
CA ALA A 103 9.24 13.93 5.16
C ALA A 103 8.71 14.87 4.07
N LEU A 104 7.48 14.65 3.60
CA LEU A 104 6.82 15.51 2.62
C LEU A 104 6.42 16.89 3.15
N ARG A 105 6.21 17.02 4.47
CA ARG A 105 5.80 18.28 5.12
C ARG A 105 6.97 19.08 5.69
N ALA A 106 8.19 18.54 5.64
CA ALA A 106 9.38 19.21 6.15
C ALA A 106 9.71 20.45 5.32
N GLU A 107 10.07 21.54 6.01
CA GLU A 107 10.59 22.76 5.41
C GLU A 107 11.93 23.10 6.10
N PRO A 108 13.06 23.09 5.37
CA PRO A 108 13.17 22.80 3.93
C PRO A 108 12.90 21.33 3.58
N PHE A 109 12.43 21.11 2.35
CA PHE A 109 12.27 19.75 1.81
C PHE A 109 13.63 19.04 1.72
N ASP A 110 13.69 17.81 2.24
CA ASP A 110 14.84 16.94 2.16
C ASP A 110 14.49 15.64 1.39
N ALA A 111 15.00 15.56 0.17
CA ALA A 111 14.77 14.42 -0.71
C ALA A 111 15.39 13.12 -0.20
N ASP A 112 16.49 13.20 0.56
CA ASP A 112 17.21 12.03 1.07
C ASP A 112 16.45 11.40 2.23
N VAL A 113 15.83 12.23 3.09
CA VAL A 113 14.93 11.78 4.16
C VAL A 113 13.70 11.06 3.58
N LEU A 114 13.08 11.62 2.54
CA LEU A 114 11.96 10.96 1.86
C LEU A 114 12.38 9.64 1.21
N ARG A 115 13.53 9.61 0.53
CA ARG A 115 14.06 8.39 -0.08
C ARG A 115 14.30 7.28 0.96
N ALA A 116 14.84 7.64 2.12
CA ALA A 116 15.06 6.69 3.21
C ALA A 116 13.74 6.14 3.78
N ALA A 117 12.71 6.98 3.94
CA ALA A 117 11.39 6.53 4.39
C ALA A 117 10.74 5.54 3.41
N LEU A 118 10.80 5.85 2.11
CA LEU A 118 10.31 4.96 1.04
C LEU A 118 11.09 3.64 0.99
N ALA A 119 12.41 3.68 1.17
CA ALA A 119 13.25 2.48 1.21
C ALA A 119 12.86 1.54 2.36
N ARG A 120 12.64 2.08 3.57
CA ARG A 120 12.17 1.28 4.73
C ARG A 120 10.83 0.58 4.44
N GLN A 121 9.91 1.27 3.77
CA GLN A 121 8.63 0.69 3.37
C GLN A 121 8.82 -0.45 2.36
N ARG A 122 9.66 -0.25 1.33
CA ARG A 122 10.00 -1.28 0.35
C ARG A 122 10.62 -2.51 1.02
N ASP A 123 11.61 -2.33 1.88
CA ASP A 123 12.35 -3.42 2.50
C ASP A 123 11.45 -4.29 3.40
N THR A 124 10.47 -3.67 4.05
CA THR A 124 9.44 -4.38 4.81
C THR A 124 8.60 -5.29 3.91
N VAL A 125 8.19 -4.80 2.74
CA VAL A 125 7.43 -5.59 1.76
C VAL A 125 8.28 -6.73 1.20
N MET A 126 9.53 -6.48 0.84
CA MET A 126 10.45 -7.50 0.31
C MET A 126 10.72 -8.61 1.32
N THR A 127 10.91 -8.27 2.60
CA THR A 127 11.09 -9.25 3.68
C THR A 127 9.90 -10.21 3.79
N VAL A 128 8.68 -9.70 3.67
CA VAL A 128 7.47 -10.51 3.69
C VAL A 128 7.40 -11.41 2.48
N GLN A 129 7.67 -10.87 1.30
CA GLN A 129 7.61 -11.60 0.04
C GLN A 129 8.61 -12.76 0.03
N ASP A 130 9.84 -12.53 0.47
CA ASP A 130 10.88 -13.55 0.59
C ASP A 130 10.47 -14.67 1.56
N ARG A 131 9.91 -14.29 2.72
CA ARG A 131 9.40 -15.27 3.68
C ARG A 131 8.23 -16.09 3.11
N ALA A 132 7.32 -15.45 2.39
CA ALA A 132 6.20 -16.12 1.75
C ALA A 132 6.67 -17.11 0.68
N GLN A 133 7.66 -16.73 -0.13
CA GLN A 133 8.27 -17.61 -1.13
C GLN A 133 8.96 -18.81 -0.50
N THR A 134 9.69 -18.61 0.60
CA THR A 134 10.33 -19.70 1.36
C THR A 134 9.29 -20.72 1.84
N LEU A 135 8.26 -20.24 2.54
CA LEU A 135 7.20 -21.11 3.07
C LEU A 135 6.41 -21.81 1.94
N TRP A 136 6.18 -21.12 0.82
CA TRP A 136 5.58 -21.72 -0.36
C TRP A 136 6.44 -22.85 -0.94
N LEU A 137 7.77 -22.64 -1.06
CA LEU A 137 8.68 -23.67 -1.56
C LEU A 137 8.71 -24.90 -0.64
N ASP A 138 8.71 -24.69 0.68
CA ASP A 138 8.63 -25.79 1.65
C ASP A 138 7.33 -26.59 1.48
N ARG A 139 6.21 -25.91 1.20
CA ARG A 139 4.94 -26.58 0.91
C ARG A 139 5.00 -27.43 -0.35
N VAL A 140 5.62 -26.93 -1.41
CA VAL A 140 5.80 -27.66 -2.67
C VAL A 140 6.71 -28.88 -2.48
N ARG A 141 7.76 -28.77 -1.66
CA ARG A 141 8.66 -29.90 -1.34
C ARG A 141 7.94 -31.05 -0.63
N MET A 142 6.90 -30.76 0.14
CA MET A 142 6.08 -31.78 0.82
C MET A 142 5.03 -32.43 -0.09
N MET A 143 4.78 -31.89 -1.28
CA MET A 143 3.84 -32.48 -2.23
C MET A 143 4.50 -33.64 -2.98
N ASP A 144 3.77 -34.71 -3.22
CA ASP A 144 4.18 -35.77 -4.15
C ASP A 144 4.04 -35.33 -5.62
N ALA A 145 4.53 -36.15 -6.55
CA ALA A 145 4.49 -35.85 -7.98
C ALA A 145 3.07 -35.52 -8.50
N PRO A 146 2.02 -36.32 -8.23
CA PRO A 146 0.67 -36.00 -8.71
C PRO A 146 0.10 -34.72 -8.06
N ALA A 147 0.34 -34.47 -6.78
CA ALA A 147 -0.12 -33.23 -6.14
C ALA A 147 0.55 -31.98 -6.72
N ARG A 148 1.84 -32.05 -7.08
CA ARG A 148 2.53 -30.95 -7.76
C ARG A 148 2.01 -30.71 -9.18
N ALA A 149 1.69 -31.76 -9.93
CA ALA A 149 1.09 -31.64 -11.27
C ALA A 149 -0.28 -30.94 -11.19
N ALA A 150 -1.18 -31.42 -10.32
CA ALA A 150 -2.48 -30.79 -10.11
C ALA A 150 -2.35 -29.33 -9.60
N PHE A 151 -1.27 -29.00 -8.89
CA PHE A 151 -0.98 -27.62 -8.49
C PHE A 151 -0.56 -26.73 -9.66
N ALA A 152 0.26 -27.25 -10.59
CA ALA A 152 0.62 -26.54 -11.81
C ALA A 152 -0.62 -26.23 -12.67
N ASP A 153 -1.52 -27.21 -12.84
CA ASP A 153 -2.77 -27.02 -13.59
C ASP A 153 -3.63 -25.88 -13.02
N ARG A 154 -3.72 -25.79 -11.67
CA ARG A 154 -4.42 -24.68 -11.00
C ARG A 154 -3.76 -23.32 -11.23
N ILE A 155 -2.44 -23.27 -11.38
CA ILE A 155 -1.73 -22.04 -11.73
C ILE A 155 -2.10 -21.63 -13.15
N GLU A 156 -2.08 -22.55 -14.10
CA GLU A 156 -2.48 -22.29 -15.49
C GLU A 156 -3.93 -21.79 -15.57
N GLU A 157 -4.86 -22.47 -14.89
CA GLU A 157 -6.27 -22.05 -14.84
C GLU A 157 -6.42 -20.64 -14.27
N ALA A 158 -5.71 -20.32 -13.18
CA ALA A 158 -5.75 -19.00 -12.57
C ALA A 158 -5.16 -17.89 -13.47
N LEU A 159 -4.22 -18.23 -14.35
CA LEU A 159 -3.64 -17.30 -15.33
C LEU A 159 -4.53 -17.13 -16.56
N SER A 160 -5.26 -18.17 -16.97
CA SER A 160 -6.17 -18.17 -18.12
C SER A 160 -7.56 -17.61 -17.79
N ALA A 161 -7.97 -17.59 -16.53
CA ALA A 161 -9.27 -17.06 -16.12
C ALA A 161 -9.39 -15.56 -16.44
N PRO A 162 -10.43 -15.11 -17.19
CA PRO A 162 -10.70 -13.69 -17.37
C PRO A 162 -10.87 -13.03 -15.99
N ARG A 163 -10.16 -11.93 -15.74
CA ARG A 163 -10.35 -11.13 -14.52
C ARG A 163 -11.79 -10.64 -14.48
N HIS A 164 -12.66 -11.36 -13.78
CA HIS A 164 -14.05 -10.97 -13.60
C HIS A 164 -14.09 -9.65 -12.82
N HIS A 165 -14.33 -8.55 -13.55
CA HIS A 165 -14.62 -7.25 -12.95
C HIS A 165 -16.08 -7.29 -12.47
N PRO A 166 -16.35 -7.27 -11.15
CA PRO A 166 -17.71 -7.13 -10.68
C PRO A 166 -18.10 -5.66 -10.84
N GLY A 167 -18.92 -5.35 -11.84
CA GLY A 167 -19.59 -4.06 -11.92
C GLY A 167 -19.96 -3.60 -13.32
N ARG A 168 -21.16 -3.97 -13.76
CA ARG A 168 -22.12 -3.07 -14.44
C ARG A 168 -23.54 -3.62 -14.24
N GLY A 169 -24.33 -2.91 -13.44
CA GLY A 169 -25.73 -3.14 -13.13
C GLY A 169 -26.17 -2.05 -12.16
#